data_AF-A0A9E7CKX4-F1
#
_entry.id   AF-A0A9E7CKX4-F1
#
_cell.length_a   1.000
_cell.length_b   1.000
_cell.length_c   1.000
_cell.angle_alpha   90.00
_cell.angle_beta   90.00
_cell.angle_gamma   90.00
#
_symmetry.space_group_name_H-M   'P 1'
#
loop_
_entity.id
_entity.type
_entity.pdbx_description
1 polymer ?
#
loop_
_entity_poly.entity_id
_entity_poly.type
_entity_poly.pdbx_seq_one_letter_code
_entity_poly.pdbx_strand_id
1 'polypeptide(L)' 'MQDGVTQSASDIHLFPRNQTVDVQYRIDGNLYTIGSLHENVWKALVVHIKVLGNLNIAESHFPQSGRFEKI' A
#
# COMPACT_ATOMS: atom_id res chain seq x y z
N MET A 1 -8.32 2.81 0.83
CA MET A 1 -8.06 3.28 2.20
C MET A 1 -9.33 3.24 3.05
N GLN A 2 -10.44 3.84 2.58
CA GLN A 2 -11.72 3.86 3.30
C GLN A 2 -12.20 2.46 3.75
N ASP A 3 -12.13 1.45 2.86
CA ASP A 3 -12.58 0.09 3.17
C ASP A 3 -11.76 -0.59 4.26
N GLY A 4 -10.45 -0.33 4.35
CA GLY A 4 -9.59 -0.86 5.40
C GLY A 4 -9.94 -0.27 6.77
N VAL A 5 -10.25 1.03 6.80
CA VAL A 5 -10.74 1.69 8.02
C VAL A 5 -12.09 1.10 8.46
N THR A 6 -13.02 0.88 7.52
CA THR A 6 -14.31 0.23 7.81
C THR A 6 -14.13 -1.19 8.36
N GLN A 7 -13.11 -1.92 7.88
CA GLN A 7 -12.78 -3.27 8.31
C GLN A 7 -11.87 -3.31 9.56
N SER A 8 -11.58 -2.16 10.18
CA SER A 8 -10.68 -2.05 11.35
C SER A 8 -9.28 -2.65 11.10
N ALA A 9 -8.77 -2.54 9.87
CA ALA A 9 -7.44 -3.00 9.54
C ALA A 9 -6.37 -2.11 10.20
N SER A 10 -5.40 -2.71 10.88
CA SER A 10 -4.26 -1.98 11.48
C SER A 10 -3.21 -1.62 10.43
N ASP A 11 -3.03 -2.51 9.44
CA ASP A 11 -2.01 -2.40 8.40
C ASP A 11 -2.59 -2.80 7.05
N ILE A 12 -2.11 -2.14 6.01
CA ILE A 12 -2.33 -2.53 4.62
C ILE A 12 -0.98 -2.96 4.05
N HIS A 13 -0.87 -4.25 3.72
CA HIS A 13 0.29 -4.83 3.08
C HIS A 13 0.05 -4.94 1.57
N LEU A 14 1.07 -4.59 0.79
CA LEU A 14 1.06 -4.65 -0.67
C LEU A 14 2.19 -5.59 -1.08
N PHE A 15 1.83 -6.77 -1.57
CA PHE A 15 2.76 -7.86 -1.90
C PHE A 15 2.92 -8.02 -3.41
N PRO A 16 4.05 -7.56 -3.99
CA PRO A 16 4.29 -7.70 -5.41
C PRO A 16 4.41 -9.17 -5.84
N ARG A 17 3.78 -9.50 -6.96
CA ARG A 17 3.94 -10.72 -7.75
C ARG A 17 4.48 -10.35 -9.13
N ASN A 18 4.64 -11.33 -10.02
CA ASN A 18 5.18 -11.10 -11.36
C ASN A 18 4.39 -10.06 -12.19
N GLN A 19 3.05 -10.06 -12.11
CA GLN A 19 2.19 -9.17 -12.92
C GLN A 19 1.05 -8.54 -12.10
N THR A 20 0.96 -8.92 -10.83
CA THR A 20 -0.09 -8.48 -9.92
C THR A 20 0.52 -8.06 -8.59
N VAL A 21 -0.24 -7.35 -7.78
CA VAL A 21 0.11 -7.04 -6.39
C VAL A 21 -1.04 -7.46 -5.51
N ASP A 22 -0.78 -8.41 -4.61
CA ASP A 22 -1.75 -8.86 -3.63
C ASP A 22 -1.90 -7.78 -2.56
N VAL A 23 -3.15 -7.45 -2.21
CA VAL A 23 -3.47 -6.52 -1.14
C VAL A 23 -3.94 -7.34 0.05
N GLN A 24 -3.29 -7.13 1.20
CA GLN A 24 -3.62 -7.81 2.44
C GLN A 24 -3.90 -6.81 3.55
N TYR A 25 -4.94 -7.09 4.34
CA TYR A 25 -5.23 -6.34 5.56
C TYR A 25 -4.81 -7.14 6.77
N ARG A 26 -4.20 -6.46 7.76
CA ARG A 26 -4.05 -7.02 9.10
C ARG A 26 -5.29 -6.64 9.91
N ILE A 27 -6.09 -7.64 10.29
CA ILE A 27 -7.28 -7.48 11.12
C ILE A 27 -7.11 -8.41 12.32
N ASP A 28 -7.19 -7.85 13.53
CA ASP A 28 -7.02 -8.59 14.80
C ASP A 28 -5.74 -9.46 14.84
N GLY A 29 -4.66 -8.94 14.26
CA GLY A 29 -3.35 -9.61 14.19
C GLY A 29 -3.18 -10.58 13.02
N ASN A 30 -4.26 -10.98 12.35
CA ASN A 30 -4.24 -11.93 11.23
C ASN A 30 -4.21 -11.22 9.87
N LEU A 31 -3.53 -11.81 8.88
CA LEU A 31 -3.47 -11.29 7.52
C LEU A 31 -4.57 -11.91 6.66
N TYR A 32 -5.32 -11.06 5.96
CA TYR A 32 -6.37 -11.46 5.02
C TYR A 32 -6.09 -10.87 3.64
N THR A 33 -6.00 -11.72 2.61
CA THR A 33 -5.94 -11.27 1.22
C THR A 33 -7.32 -10.79 0.79
N ILE A 34 -7.42 -9.50 0.49
CA ILE A 34 -8.68 -8.86 0.09
C ILE A 34 -8.82 -8.70 -1.43
N GLY A 35 -7.72 -8.87 -2.17
CA GLY A 35 -7.74 -8.82 -3.63
C GLY A 35 -6.33 -8.73 -4.22
N SER A 36 -6.29 -8.55 -5.54
CA SER A 36 -5.07 -8.28 -6.29
C SER A 36 -5.27 -7.14 -7.28
N LEU A 37 -4.21 -6.37 -7.51
CA LEU A 37 -4.17 -5.25 -8.45
C LEU A 37 -3.26 -5.61 -9.61
N HIS A 38 -3.59 -5.17 -10.82
CA HIS A 38 -2.66 -5.27 -11.96
C HIS A 38 -1.44 -4.35 -11.75
N GLU A 39 -0.27 -4.74 -12.23
CA GLU A 39 1.00 -3.98 -12.05
C GLU A 39 0.90 -2.50 -12.46
N ASN A 40 0.12 -2.21 -13.50
CA ASN A 40 -0.10 -0.83 -13.96
C ASN A 40 -0.79 0.05 -12.90
N VAL A 41 -1.77 -0.51 -12.17
CA VAL A 41 -2.47 0.19 -11.08
C VAL A 41 -1.54 0.37 -9.89
N TRP A 42 -0.73 -0.66 -9.60
CA TRP A 42 0.26 -0.62 -8.54
C TRP A 42 1.28 0.52 -8.71
N LYS A 43 1.84 0.70 -9.90
CA LYS A 43 2.82 1.77 -10.16
C LYS A 43 2.26 3.16 -9.84
N ALA A 44 1.02 3.43 -10.26
CA ALA A 44 0.34 4.69 -9.94
C ALA A 44 0.11 4.86 -8.43
N LEU A 45 -0.28 3.79 -7.74
CA LEU A 45 -0.50 3.81 -6.29
C LEU A 45 0.78 4.12 -5.50
N VAL A 46 1.92 3.52 -5.87
CA VAL A 46 3.22 3.78 -5.22
C VAL A 46 3.60 5.25 -5.34
N VAL A 47 3.43 5.85 -6.52
CA VAL A 47 3.71 7.28 -6.72
C VAL A 47 2.82 8.12 -5.81
N HIS A 48 1.53 7.80 -5.73
CA HIS A 48 0.60 8.53 -4.87
C HIS A 48 0.98 8.43 -3.38
N ILE A 49 1.32 7.24 -2.89
CA ILE A 49 1.79 7.04 -1.50
C ILE A 49 3.08 7.81 -1.24
N LYS A 50 4.02 7.79 -2.19
CA LYS A 50 5.28 8.54 -2.06
C LYS A 50 5.04 10.04 -1.98
N VAL A 51 4.13 10.58 -2.78
CA VAL A 51 3.74 12.00 -2.70
C VAL A 51 3.14 12.32 -1.33
N LEU A 52 2.17 11.53 -0.87
CA LEU A 52 1.51 11.75 0.43
C LEU A 52 2.54 11.75 1.57
N GLY A 53 3.46 10.78 1.58
CA GLY A 53 4.48 10.62 2.62
C GLY A 53 5.74 11.49 2.45
N ASN A 54 5.76 12.44 1.49
CA ASN A 54 6.92 13.27 1.16
C ASN A 54 8.21 12.44 0.87
N LEU A 55 8.06 11.37 0.09
CA LEU A 55 9.12 10.43 -0.28
C LEU A 55 9.68 10.73 -1.69
N ASN A 56 10.89 10.26 -1.97
CA ASN A 56 11.50 10.40 -3.28
C ASN A 56 10.87 9.42 -4.29
N ILE A 57 10.13 9.98 -5.26
CA ILE A 57 9.46 9.25 -6.32
C ILE A 57 10.44 8.49 -7.22
N ALA A 58 11.59 9.11 -7.53
CA ALA A 58 12.60 8.55 -8.42
C ALA A 58 13.42 7.42 -7.77
N GLU A 59 13.46 7.34 -6.44
CA GLU A 59 14.22 6.32 -5.72
C GLU A 59 13.38 5.05 -5.49
N SER A 60 13.84 3.89 -5.95
CA SER A 60 13.15 2.60 -5.78
C SER A 60 14.05 1.45 -5.31
N HIS A 61 15.35 1.69 -5.18
CA HIS A 61 16.37 0.72 -4.82
C HIS A 61 16.60 0.66 -3.30
N PHE A 62 16.30 1.75 -2.58
CA PHE A 62 16.46 1.82 -1.13
C PHE A 62 15.12 1.93 -0.39
N PRO A 63 15.02 1.36 0.83
CA PRO A 63 13.86 1.54 1.70
C PRO A 63 13.61 3.02 2.00
N GLN A 64 12.34 3.41 2.04
CA GLN A 64 11.90 4.76 2.38
C GLN A 64 10.81 4.70 3.43
N SER A 65 10.77 5.69 4.31
CA SER A 65 9.77 5.80 5.37
C SER A 65 9.25 7.23 5.43
N GLY A 66 7.93 7.35 5.45
CA GLY A 66 7.24 8.64 5.44
C GLY A 66 6.01 8.56 6.32
N ARG A 67 5.54 9.72 6.75
CA ARG A 67 4.32 9.87 7.54
C ARG A 67 3.52 10.99 6.90
N PHE A 68 2.22 10.78 6.79
CA PHE A 68 1.29 11.80 6.36
C PHE A 68 0.08 11.75 7.28
N GLU A 69 -0.52 12.90 7.52
CA GLU A 69 -1.78 13.00 8.23
C GLU A 69 -2.86 13.32 7.21
N LYS A 70 -4.07 12.80 7.43
CA LYS A 70 -5.21 13.11 6.58
C LYS A 70 -5.49 14.61 6.71
N ILE A 71 -5.52 15.32 5.58
CA ILE A 71 -6.02 16.70 5.52
C ILE A 71 -7.52 16.69 5.83
#